data_AF-A0A4Y3HYJ6-F1
#
_entry.id   AF-A0A4Y3HYJ6-F1
#
_cell.length_a   1.000
_cell.length_b   1.000
_cell.length_c   1.000
_cell.angle_alpha   90.00
_cell.angle_beta   90.00
_cell.angle_gamma   90.00
#
_symmetry.space_group_name_H-M   'P 1'
#
loop_
_entity.id
_entity.type
_entity.pdbx_description
1 polymer ?
#
loop_
_entity_poly.entity_id
_entity_poly.type
_entity_poly.pdbx_seq_one_letter_code
_entity_poly.pdbx_strand_id
1 'polypeptide(L)'
;MSDTYSNIQMLSKSLSKTVIGQQHVVEALLIALLADGHVLLEGLPGTAKTRSVRALASNLDLALNRVQFTPDLMPSDVVGYESLSNSGSMSFVKGPAFTNILLADEINRAPPKVQSALLEAMEERQVTVGGTSHELPEIFLVLATQNPVEQEGTYPLPEAQLDRFLMKVEVAYPNRDDELAILQLVKQEQKMSQAIEQIEPESILDARRLMNDVYVSESIENYIVDLVMATRIPEQFEASDLEHWIRIGSSPRATIALDKAARAYAIIHGKTFVDTDDVRAVIHGVLCHRITLSFDAMADAIDSNTVVNEILKLVEIR
;
A
#
# COMPACT_ATOMS: atom_id res chain seq x y z
N MET A 1 16.63 19.06 6.02
CA MET A 1 16.20 18.13 7.08
C MET A 1 14.97 18.64 7.82
N SER A 2 15.02 19.78 8.54
CA SER A 2 13.84 20.33 9.25
C SER A 2 12.63 20.58 8.33
N ASP A 3 12.87 21.07 7.12
CA ASP A 3 11.79 21.42 6.18
C ASP A 3 11.07 20.18 5.63
N THR A 4 11.81 19.09 5.39
CA THR A 4 11.26 17.82 4.88
C THR A 4 10.28 17.20 5.86
N TYR A 5 10.65 17.06 7.15
CA TYR A 5 9.73 16.57 8.19
C TYR A 5 8.47 17.44 8.30
N SER A 6 8.66 18.77 8.26
CA SER A 6 7.57 19.73 8.32
C SER A 6 6.61 19.56 7.13
N ASN A 7 7.13 19.40 5.92
CA ASN A 7 6.32 19.17 4.72
C ASN A 7 5.53 17.86 4.82
N ILE A 8 6.14 16.75 5.25
CA ILE A 8 5.43 15.48 5.41
C ILE A 8 4.33 15.57 6.48
N GLN A 9 4.59 16.27 7.59
CA GLN A 9 3.56 16.50 8.62
C GLN A 9 2.42 17.41 8.12
N MET A 10 2.74 18.43 7.32
CA MET A 10 1.73 19.26 6.66
C MET A 10 0.89 18.45 5.68
N LEU A 11 1.52 17.58 4.88
CA LEU A 11 0.82 16.68 3.97
C LEU A 11 -0.14 15.77 4.72
N SER A 12 0.34 15.09 5.77
CA SER A 12 -0.49 14.23 6.61
C SER A 12 -1.70 14.98 7.17
N LYS A 13 -1.49 16.15 7.78
CA LYS A 13 -2.57 17.00 8.30
C LYS A 13 -3.55 17.46 7.22
N SER A 14 -3.07 17.77 6.01
CA SER A 14 -3.93 18.18 4.90
C SER A 14 -4.83 17.02 4.46
N LEU A 15 -4.27 15.82 4.32
CA LEU A 15 -5.01 14.62 3.94
C LEU A 15 -6.06 14.23 4.99
N SER A 16 -5.72 14.29 6.28
CA SER A 16 -6.67 14.00 7.37
C SER A 16 -7.87 14.96 7.41
N LYS A 17 -7.75 16.19 6.86
CA LYS A 17 -8.89 17.12 6.74
C LYS A 17 -9.84 16.72 5.62
N THR A 18 -9.31 16.16 4.53
CA THR A 18 -10.11 15.73 3.37
C THR A 18 -10.65 14.32 3.53
N VAL A 19 -9.97 13.45 4.29
CA VAL A 19 -10.32 12.05 4.47
C VAL A 19 -10.72 11.81 5.93
N ILE A 20 -12.04 11.81 6.17
CA ILE A 20 -12.62 11.64 7.51
C ILE A 20 -12.74 10.15 7.86
N GLY A 21 -12.39 9.78 9.08
CA GLY A 21 -12.59 8.43 9.63
C GLY A 21 -11.66 7.35 9.07
N GLN A 22 -10.62 7.73 8.30
CA GLN A 22 -9.71 6.77 7.66
C GLN A 22 -8.25 7.20 7.80
N GLN A 23 -7.87 7.60 9.01
CA GLN A 23 -6.51 8.02 9.31
C GLN A 23 -5.48 6.93 8.96
N HIS A 24 -5.80 5.66 9.24
CA HIS A 24 -4.95 4.52 8.92
C HIS A 24 -4.72 4.34 7.41
N VAL A 25 -5.71 4.68 6.58
CA VAL A 25 -5.56 4.66 5.11
C VAL A 25 -4.63 5.77 4.64
N VAL A 26 -4.79 6.98 5.19
CA VAL A 26 -3.89 8.11 4.89
C VAL A 26 -2.45 7.76 5.27
N GLU A 27 -2.24 7.21 6.46
CA GLU A 27 -0.93 6.78 6.92
C GLU A 27 -0.34 5.70 6.02
N ALA A 28 -1.09 4.67 5.65
CA ALA A 28 -0.60 3.63 4.75
C ALA A 28 -0.22 4.17 3.35
N LEU A 29 -0.98 5.14 2.82
CA LEU A 29 -0.65 5.80 1.56
C LEU A 29 0.66 6.59 1.65
N LEU A 30 0.85 7.34 2.75
CA LEU A 30 2.09 8.08 2.99
C LEU A 30 3.27 7.13 3.20
N ILE A 31 3.09 6.08 3.98
CA ILE A 31 4.11 5.05 4.22
C ILE A 31 4.54 4.45 2.89
N ALA A 32 3.61 4.03 2.04
CA ALA A 32 3.96 3.46 0.75
C ALA A 32 4.63 4.47 -0.19
N LEU A 33 4.19 5.73 -0.17
CA LEU A 33 4.83 6.77 -0.99
C LEU A 33 6.29 7.00 -0.57
N LEU A 34 6.55 7.09 0.74
CA LEU A 34 7.87 7.30 1.32
C LEU A 34 8.77 6.06 1.18
N ALA A 35 8.24 4.86 1.45
CA ALA A 35 8.97 3.60 1.37
C ALA A 35 9.18 3.07 -0.06
N ASP A 36 8.71 3.81 -1.06
CA ASP A 36 8.65 3.39 -2.46
C ASP A 36 7.94 2.04 -2.65
N GLY A 37 6.82 1.87 -1.96
CA GLY A 37 5.99 0.68 -1.97
C GLY A 37 4.64 0.91 -2.64
N HIS A 38 3.81 -0.14 -2.58
CA HIS A 38 2.46 -0.14 -3.12
C HIS A 38 1.45 -0.63 -2.08
N VAL A 39 0.20 -0.21 -2.22
CA VAL A 39 -0.85 -0.53 -1.26
C VAL A 39 -2.00 -1.27 -1.92
N LEU A 40 -2.48 -2.30 -1.24
CA LEU A 40 -3.71 -3.00 -1.56
C LEU A 40 -4.80 -2.58 -0.56
N LEU A 41 -5.85 -1.90 -1.03
CA LEU A 41 -7.02 -1.53 -0.21
C LEU A 41 -8.16 -2.51 -0.41
N GLU A 42 -8.40 -3.32 0.60
CA GLU A 42 -9.56 -4.18 0.67
C GLU A 42 -10.70 -3.46 1.39
N GLY A 43 -11.93 -3.57 0.90
CA GLY A 43 -13.07 -2.94 1.55
C GLY A 43 -14.21 -2.63 0.60
N LEU A 44 -15.36 -2.31 1.19
CA LEU A 44 -16.62 -2.22 0.47
C LEU A 44 -16.69 -1.01 -0.48
N PRO A 45 -17.53 -1.06 -1.52
CA PRO A 45 -17.80 0.09 -2.37
C PRO A 45 -18.27 1.31 -1.57
N GLY A 46 -17.88 2.50 -2.00
CA GLY A 46 -18.30 3.76 -1.39
C GLY A 46 -17.50 4.20 -0.15
N THR A 47 -16.47 3.46 0.24
CA THR A 47 -15.62 3.76 1.41
C THR A 47 -14.57 4.86 1.16
N ALA A 48 -14.88 5.88 0.35
CA ALA A 48 -14.02 7.05 0.09
C ALA A 48 -12.55 6.80 -0.38
N LYS A 49 -12.16 5.56 -0.71
CA LYS A 49 -10.80 5.18 -1.17
C LYS A 49 -10.29 6.08 -2.31
N THR A 50 -11.12 6.29 -3.32
CA THR A 50 -10.79 7.16 -4.47
C THR A 50 -10.57 8.62 -4.05
N ARG A 51 -11.26 9.09 -3.00
CA ARG A 51 -11.10 10.46 -2.50
C ARG A 51 -9.74 10.63 -1.83
N SER A 52 -9.29 9.65 -1.04
CA SER A 52 -7.98 9.68 -0.39
C SER A 52 -6.84 9.78 -1.40
N VAL A 53 -6.93 9.02 -2.49
CA VAL A 53 -5.93 9.06 -3.58
C VAL A 53 -5.93 10.39 -4.32
N ARG A 54 -7.13 10.90 -4.66
CA ARG A 54 -7.24 12.20 -5.34
C ARG A 54 -6.71 13.32 -4.45
N ALA A 55 -7.00 13.29 -3.16
CA ALA A 55 -6.46 14.24 -2.21
C ALA A 55 -4.93 14.17 -2.18
N LEU A 56 -4.34 12.97 -2.13
CA LEU A 56 -2.87 12.79 -2.19
C LEU A 56 -2.28 13.36 -3.47
N ALA A 57 -2.83 13.01 -4.63
CA ALA A 57 -2.36 13.49 -5.92
C ALA A 57 -2.44 15.03 -6.02
N SER A 58 -3.56 15.62 -5.60
CA SER A 58 -3.75 17.07 -5.66
C SER A 58 -2.89 17.85 -4.67
N ASN A 59 -2.62 17.30 -3.47
CA ASN A 59 -1.73 17.93 -2.50
C ASN A 59 -0.26 17.89 -2.93
N LEU A 60 0.12 16.96 -3.82
CA LEU A 60 1.50 16.80 -4.28
C LEU A 60 1.73 17.22 -5.73
N ASP A 61 0.70 17.76 -6.41
CA ASP A 61 0.73 18.04 -7.86
C ASP A 61 1.21 16.84 -8.71
N LEU A 62 0.78 15.63 -8.32
CA LEU A 62 1.18 14.39 -8.99
C LEU A 62 0.13 13.97 -10.02
N ALA A 63 0.59 13.43 -11.16
CA ALA A 63 -0.30 12.83 -12.14
C ALA A 63 -1.01 11.61 -11.54
N LEU A 64 -2.32 11.52 -11.76
CA LEU A 64 -3.16 10.41 -11.31
C LEU A 64 -3.88 9.81 -12.51
N ASN A 65 -3.64 8.53 -12.76
CA ASN A 65 -4.49 7.75 -13.67
C ASN A 65 -5.32 6.76 -12.86
N ARG A 66 -6.52 6.48 -13.36
CA ARG A 66 -7.43 5.49 -12.80
C ARG A 66 -7.77 4.46 -13.86
N VAL A 67 -7.65 3.18 -13.50
CA VAL A 67 -8.02 2.05 -14.34
C VAL A 67 -9.01 1.20 -13.57
N GLN A 68 -10.14 0.94 -14.18
CA GLN A 68 -11.10 -0.04 -13.70
C GLN A 68 -10.70 -1.40 -14.27
N PHE A 69 -10.40 -2.37 -13.41
CA PHE A 69 -10.06 -3.71 -13.85
C PHE A 69 -11.35 -4.46 -14.16
N THR A 70 -11.42 -5.00 -15.38
CA THR A 70 -12.58 -5.73 -15.90
C THR A 70 -12.13 -7.05 -16.55
N PRO A 71 -13.03 -8.03 -16.71
CA PRO A 71 -12.67 -9.34 -17.27
C PRO A 71 -12.15 -9.30 -18.72
N ASP A 72 -12.50 -8.25 -19.47
CA ASP A 72 -12.13 -8.02 -20.87
C ASP A 72 -10.86 -7.18 -21.05
N LEU A 73 -10.32 -6.64 -19.97
CA LEU A 73 -9.12 -5.81 -19.99
C LEU A 73 -7.92 -6.63 -20.51
N MET A 74 -7.10 -6.01 -21.36
CA MET A 74 -5.87 -6.61 -21.87
C MET A 74 -4.64 -5.99 -21.18
N PRO A 75 -3.50 -6.70 -21.11
CA PRO A 75 -2.27 -6.13 -20.58
C PRO A 75 -1.89 -4.79 -21.23
N SER A 76 -2.08 -4.68 -22.55
CA SER A 76 -1.83 -3.46 -23.33
C SER A 76 -2.64 -2.25 -22.88
N ASP A 77 -3.83 -2.47 -22.31
CA ASP A 77 -4.70 -1.39 -21.84
C ASP A 77 -4.21 -0.80 -20.51
N VAL A 78 -3.31 -1.51 -19.81
CA VAL A 78 -2.68 -1.06 -18.56
C VAL A 78 -1.29 -0.51 -18.82
N VAL A 79 -0.46 -1.30 -19.51
CA VAL A 79 0.97 -0.99 -19.68
C VAL A 79 1.30 -0.31 -21.00
N GLY A 80 0.36 -0.23 -21.94
CA GLY A 80 0.56 0.38 -23.25
C GLY A 80 0.87 -0.62 -24.36
N TYR A 81 0.95 -0.11 -25.59
CA TYR A 81 1.13 -0.93 -26.79
C TYR A 81 1.90 -0.17 -27.87
N GLU A 82 2.42 -0.90 -28.85
CA GLU A 82 2.99 -0.28 -30.05
C GLU A 82 1.91 -0.05 -31.10
N SER A 83 1.89 1.16 -31.65
CA SER A 83 1.04 1.55 -32.76
C SER A 83 1.89 1.95 -33.96
N LEU A 84 1.49 1.50 -35.14
CA LEU A 84 2.06 2.00 -36.39
C LEU A 84 1.55 3.43 -36.62
N SER A 85 2.47 4.37 -36.74
CA SER A 85 2.14 5.75 -37.07
C SER A 85 1.76 5.90 -38.55
N ASN A 86 1.12 7.01 -38.91
CA ASN A 86 0.80 7.36 -40.31
C ASN A 86 2.05 7.47 -41.20
N SER A 87 3.24 7.69 -40.61
CA SER A 87 4.53 7.70 -41.29
C SER A 87 5.15 6.31 -41.51
N GLY A 88 4.50 5.24 -41.04
CA GLY A 88 5.00 3.86 -41.13
C GLY A 88 6.05 3.51 -40.08
N SER A 89 6.34 4.40 -39.12
CA SER A 89 7.20 4.08 -37.97
C SER A 89 6.38 3.51 -36.81
N MET A 90 6.92 2.51 -36.12
CA MET A 90 6.36 2.00 -34.86
C MET A 90 6.57 3.04 -33.76
N SER A 91 5.51 3.34 -33.01
CA SER A 91 5.53 4.30 -31.90
C SER A 91 4.84 3.70 -30.67
N PHE A 92 5.46 3.85 -29.51
CA PHE A 92 4.90 3.38 -28.26
C PHE A 92 3.82 4.33 -27.75
N VAL A 93 2.63 3.78 -27.51
CA VAL A 93 1.51 4.46 -26.86
C VAL A 93 1.51 4.07 -25.39
N LYS A 94 1.84 5.03 -24.53
CA LYS A 94 1.91 4.85 -23.07
C LYS A 94 0.53 4.45 -22.53
N GLY A 95 0.49 3.36 -21.78
CA GLY A 95 -0.68 2.97 -21.01
C GLY A 95 -0.89 3.84 -19.77
N PRO A 96 -2.01 3.67 -19.06
CA PRO A 96 -2.32 4.40 -17.85
C PRO A 96 -1.32 4.16 -16.70
N ALA A 97 -0.52 3.08 -16.73
CA ALA A 97 0.55 2.86 -15.77
C ALA A 97 1.65 3.95 -15.79
N PHE A 98 1.81 4.68 -16.89
CA PHE A 98 2.77 5.79 -17.01
C PHE A 98 2.25 7.06 -16.33
N THR A 99 2.19 7.03 -15.01
CA THR A 99 1.69 8.10 -14.15
C THR A 99 2.42 8.08 -12.81
N ASN A 100 2.25 9.10 -11.98
CA ASN A 100 2.84 9.09 -10.64
C ASN A 100 2.03 8.24 -9.67
N ILE A 101 0.70 8.31 -9.76
CA ILE A 101 -0.21 7.53 -8.93
C ILE A 101 -1.17 6.79 -9.84
N LEU A 102 -1.23 5.47 -9.71
CA LEU A 102 -2.16 4.61 -10.41
C LEU A 102 -3.19 4.04 -9.43
N LEU A 103 -4.45 4.42 -9.60
CA LEU A 103 -5.57 3.76 -8.94
C LEU A 103 -6.05 2.59 -9.80
N ALA A 104 -5.74 1.37 -9.38
CA ALA A 104 -6.16 0.12 -10.02
C ALA A 104 -7.39 -0.45 -9.27
N ASP A 105 -8.58 -0.06 -9.72
CA ASP A 105 -9.82 -0.46 -9.06
C ASP A 105 -10.21 -1.89 -9.40
N GLU A 106 -10.55 -2.67 -8.37
CA GLU A 106 -11.02 -4.07 -8.47
C GLU A 106 -10.05 -4.97 -9.22
N ILE A 107 -8.76 -4.94 -8.85
CA ILE A 107 -7.68 -5.71 -9.51
C ILE A 107 -8.00 -7.21 -9.64
N ASN A 108 -8.80 -7.75 -8.72
CA ASN A 108 -9.27 -9.13 -8.74
C ASN A 108 -10.30 -9.42 -9.84
N ARG A 109 -10.80 -8.46 -10.61
CA ARG A 109 -11.73 -8.72 -11.73
C ARG A 109 -11.03 -8.95 -13.07
N ALA A 110 -9.77 -8.56 -13.20
CA ALA A 110 -9.04 -8.78 -14.44
C ALA A 110 -8.40 -10.17 -14.49
N PRO A 111 -8.19 -10.73 -15.69
CA PRO A 111 -7.48 -12.00 -15.86
C PRO A 111 -6.05 -11.96 -15.26
N PRO A 112 -5.50 -13.11 -14.83
CA PRO A 112 -4.16 -13.20 -14.22
C PRO A 112 -3.03 -12.58 -15.07
N LYS A 113 -3.15 -12.59 -16.40
CA LYS A 113 -2.16 -11.96 -17.29
C LYS A 113 -2.11 -10.44 -17.14
N VAL A 114 -3.26 -9.79 -16.92
CA VAL A 114 -3.35 -8.34 -16.72
C VAL A 114 -2.80 -7.97 -15.35
N GLN A 115 -3.18 -8.72 -14.32
CA GLN A 115 -2.63 -8.58 -12.97
C GLN A 115 -1.10 -8.70 -13.01
N SER A 116 -0.57 -9.71 -13.70
CA SER A 116 0.87 -9.93 -13.82
C SER A 116 1.58 -8.76 -14.51
N ALA A 117 1.00 -8.19 -15.57
CA ALA A 117 1.60 -7.05 -16.26
C ALA A 117 1.72 -5.80 -15.37
N LEU A 118 0.70 -5.52 -14.55
CA LEU A 118 0.78 -4.44 -13.56
C LEU A 118 1.82 -4.73 -12.48
N LEU A 119 1.86 -5.97 -11.96
CA LEU A 119 2.79 -6.37 -10.90
C LEU A 119 4.25 -6.39 -11.37
N GLU A 120 4.49 -6.71 -12.64
CA GLU A 120 5.80 -6.59 -13.27
C GLU A 120 6.23 -5.12 -13.35
N ALA A 121 5.35 -4.24 -13.81
CA ALA A 121 5.60 -2.80 -13.83
C ALA A 121 5.90 -2.24 -12.42
N MET A 122 5.20 -2.74 -11.40
CA MET A 122 5.46 -2.42 -9.99
C MET A 122 6.87 -2.84 -9.54
N GLU A 123 7.28 -4.05 -9.84
CA GLU A 123 8.58 -4.59 -9.38
C GLU A 123 9.77 -4.02 -10.18
N GLU A 124 9.65 -3.97 -11.50
CA GLU A 124 10.75 -3.62 -12.41
C GLU A 124 10.90 -2.11 -12.64
N ARG A 125 9.90 -1.30 -12.23
CA ARG A 125 9.86 0.16 -12.47
C ARG A 125 9.95 0.56 -13.95
N GLN A 126 9.66 -0.37 -14.84
CA GLN A 126 9.66 -0.17 -16.29
C GLN A 126 8.68 -1.15 -16.93
N VAL A 127 8.30 -0.87 -18.17
CA VAL A 127 7.49 -1.77 -19.00
C VAL A 127 8.26 -2.06 -20.28
N THR A 128 8.36 -3.33 -20.65
CA THR A 128 8.93 -3.73 -21.94
C THR A 128 7.83 -4.06 -22.95
N VAL A 129 7.75 -3.30 -24.04
CA VAL A 129 6.81 -3.55 -25.15
C VAL A 129 7.60 -3.54 -26.46
N GLY A 130 7.34 -4.51 -27.34
CA GLY A 130 8.03 -4.59 -28.64
C GLY A 130 9.55 -4.82 -28.56
N GLY A 131 10.05 -5.28 -27.40
CA GLY A 131 11.48 -5.41 -27.13
C GLY A 131 12.19 -4.12 -26.69
N THR A 132 11.45 -3.02 -26.51
CA THR A 132 11.96 -1.75 -25.95
C THR A 132 11.43 -1.55 -24.53
N SER A 133 12.32 -1.20 -23.60
CA SER A 133 11.96 -0.91 -22.22
C SER A 133 11.68 0.58 -22.04
N HIS A 134 10.60 0.89 -21.32
CA HIS A 134 10.13 2.24 -21.04
C HIS A 134 10.02 2.44 -19.53
N GLU A 135 10.82 3.35 -18.99
CA GLU A 135 10.85 3.65 -17.55
C GLU A 135 9.56 4.35 -17.08
N LEU A 136 9.12 3.98 -15.87
CA LEU A 136 8.05 4.66 -15.15
C LEU A 136 8.59 5.89 -14.41
N PRO A 137 7.73 6.84 -14.02
CA PRO A 137 8.16 7.99 -13.22
C PRO A 137 8.85 7.57 -11.91
N GLU A 138 9.80 8.38 -11.44
CA GLU A 138 10.55 8.11 -10.20
C GLU A 138 9.64 7.99 -8.97
N ILE A 139 8.62 8.85 -8.88
CA ILE A 139 7.50 8.68 -7.96
C ILE A 139 6.44 7.86 -8.68
N PHE A 140 6.34 6.56 -8.37
CA PHE A 140 5.34 5.65 -8.90
C PHE A 140 4.67 4.86 -7.76
N LEU A 141 3.41 5.19 -7.47
CA LEU A 141 2.59 4.54 -6.45
C LEU A 141 1.38 3.87 -7.09
N VAL A 142 1.31 2.55 -6.99
CA VAL A 142 0.10 1.78 -7.30
C VAL A 142 -0.74 1.62 -6.04
N LEU A 143 -1.99 2.08 -6.12
CA LEU A 143 -3.03 1.72 -5.19
C LEU A 143 -4.00 0.75 -5.88
N ALA A 144 -3.94 -0.52 -5.51
CA ALA A 144 -4.91 -1.51 -5.97
C ALA A 144 -6.07 -1.60 -4.99
N THR A 145 -7.30 -1.76 -5.49
CA THR A 145 -8.46 -2.02 -4.63
C THR A 145 -9.05 -3.40 -4.92
N GLN A 146 -9.60 -4.03 -3.89
CA GLN A 146 -10.36 -5.28 -3.99
C GLN A 146 -11.64 -5.16 -3.18
N ASN A 147 -12.72 -5.72 -3.74
CA ASN A 147 -13.99 -5.86 -3.05
C ASN A 147 -14.14 -7.32 -2.56
N PRO A 148 -14.18 -7.57 -1.25
CA PRO A 148 -14.21 -8.93 -0.71
C PRO A 148 -15.55 -9.65 -0.92
N VAL A 149 -16.63 -8.92 -1.19
CA VAL A 149 -17.99 -9.50 -1.28
C VAL A 149 -18.30 -10.05 -2.67
N GLU A 150 -17.62 -9.55 -3.70
CA GLU A 150 -17.90 -9.92 -5.08
C GLU A 150 -17.12 -11.19 -5.44
N GLN A 151 -17.79 -12.34 -5.40
CA GLN A 151 -17.15 -13.64 -5.69
C GLN A 151 -17.31 -14.08 -7.16
N GLU A 152 -18.35 -13.63 -7.86
CA GLU A 152 -18.57 -14.00 -9.26
C GLU A 152 -17.62 -13.25 -10.20
N GLY A 153 -16.95 -13.99 -11.09
CA GLY A 153 -16.08 -13.40 -12.11
C GLY A 153 -14.80 -12.77 -11.56
N THR A 154 -14.35 -13.20 -10.39
CA THR A 154 -13.09 -12.73 -9.77
C THR A 154 -11.98 -13.77 -9.81
N TYR A 155 -10.75 -13.26 -9.90
CA TYR A 155 -9.48 -13.95 -9.93
C TYR A 155 -8.66 -13.44 -8.73
N PRO A 156 -8.63 -14.17 -7.61
CA PRO A 156 -7.88 -13.75 -6.44
C PRO A 156 -6.39 -13.66 -6.78
N LEU A 157 -5.70 -12.69 -6.18
CA LEU A 157 -4.24 -12.58 -6.30
C LEU A 157 -3.59 -13.75 -5.55
N PRO A 158 -2.73 -14.56 -6.20
CA PRO A 158 -1.90 -15.54 -5.52
C PRO A 158 -1.01 -14.89 -4.45
N GLU A 159 -0.62 -15.67 -3.45
CA GLU A 159 0.24 -15.22 -2.33
C GLU A 159 1.52 -14.52 -2.82
N ALA A 160 2.19 -15.10 -3.82
CA ALA A 160 3.39 -14.51 -4.42
C ALA A 160 3.14 -13.14 -5.09
N GLN A 161 1.91 -12.85 -5.50
CA GLN A 161 1.52 -11.55 -6.05
C GLN A 161 1.17 -10.55 -4.94
N LEU A 162 0.47 -11.00 -3.90
CA LEU A 162 0.18 -10.19 -2.72
C LEU A 162 1.47 -9.71 -2.03
N ASP A 163 2.50 -10.54 -1.98
CA ASP A 163 3.78 -10.22 -1.34
C ASP A 163 4.51 -9.00 -1.97
N ARG A 164 4.14 -8.62 -3.20
CA ARG A 164 4.64 -7.41 -3.89
C ARG A 164 4.06 -6.10 -3.35
N PHE A 165 2.92 -6.15 -2.67
CA PHE A 165 2.37 -4.96 -2.01
C PHE A 165 3.07 -4.74 -0.67
N LEU A 166 3.56 -3.52 -0.43
CA LEU A 166 4.17 -3.16 0.85
C LEU A 166 3.16 -3.36 1.97
N MET A 167 1.96 -2.81 1.78
CA MET A 167 0.88 -2.89 2.76
C MET A 167 -0.44 -3.36 2.14
N LYS A 168 -1.19 -4.15 2.91
CA LYS A 168 -2.62 -4.39 2.69
C LYS A 168 -3.41 -3.72 3.82
N VAL A 169 -4.43 -2.96 3.46
CA VAL A 169 -5.25 -2.22 4.44
C VAL A 169 -6.73 -2.48 4.21
N GLU A 170 -7.42 -2.81 5.29
CA GLU A 170 -8.87 -2.97 5.30
C GLU A 170 -9.56 -1.63 5.56
N VAL A 171 -10.59 -1.35 4.76
CA VAL A 171 -11.38 -0.13 4.83
C VAL A 171 -12.83 -0.49 5.15
N ALA A 172 -13.20 -0.27 6.42
CA ALA A 172 -14.56 -0.42 6.91
C ALA A 172 -15.44 0.78 6.55
N TYR A 173 -16.75 0.63 6.72
CA TYR A 173 -17.65 1.78 6.68
C TYR A 173 -17.36 2.74 7.84
N PRO A 174 -17.51 4.06 7.61
CA PRO A 174 -17.34 5.05 8.67
C PRO A 174 -18.35 4.80 9.79
N ASN A 175 -17.97 5.12 11.02
CA ASN A 175 -18.93 5.17 12.12
C ASN A 175 -19.90 6.37 11.93
N ARG A 176 -20.94 6.43 12.76
CA ARG A 176 -21.97 7.49 12.69
C ARG A 176 -21.40 8.91 12.72
N ASP A 177 -20.39 9.17 13.55
CA ASP A 177 -19.85 10.51 13.73
C ASP A 177 -18.96 10.92 12.55
N ASP A 178 -18.17 9.99 12.04
CA ASP A 178 -17.43 10.15 10.79
C ASP A 178 -18.37 10.36 9.60
N GLU A 179 -19.47 9.62 9.53
CA GLU A 179 -20.47 9.74 8.46
C GLU A 179 -21.17 11.11 8.49
N LEU A 180 -21.50 11.61 9.69
CA LEU A 180 -22.01 12.98 9.86
C LEU A 180 -20.98 14.02 9.41
N ALA A 181 -19.71 13.84 9.77
CA ALA A 181 -18.64 14.76 9.41
C ALA A 181 -18.37 14.73 7.88
N ILE A 182 -18.45 13.57 7.23
CA ILE A 182 -18.40 13.44 5.76
C ILE A 182 -19.54 14.23 5.11
N LEU A 183 -20.77 14.09 5.61
CA LEU A 183 -21.92 14.83 5.11
C LEU A 183 -21.73 16.34 5.25
N GLN A 184 -21.18 16.80 6.37
CA GLN A 184 -20.89 18.22 6.60
C GLN A 184 -19.80 18.74 5.66
N LEU A 185 -18.73 17.96 5.46
CA LEU A 185 -17.61 18.32 4.59
C LEU A 185 -18.06 18.45 3.13
N VAL A 186 -18.82 17.48 2.60
CA VAL A 186 -19.35 17.54 1.22
C VAL A 186 -20.26 18.77 1.03
N LYS A 187 -21.06 19.13 2.03
CA LYS A 187 -21.88 20.36 1.99
C LYS A 187 -21.05 21.64 1.98
N GLN A 188 -19.87 21.64 2.61
CA GLN A 188 -18.97 22.79 2.61
C GLN A 188 -18.24 22.93 1.27
N GLU A 189 -17.73 21.82 0.71
CA GLU A 189 -17.06 21.79 -0.60
C GLU A 189 -17.95 22.29 -1.74
N GLN A 190 -19.26 22.02 -1.69
CA GLN A 190 -20.22 22.54 -2.66
C GLN A 190 -20.39 24.06 -2.61
N LYS A 191 -20.04 24.70 -1.48
CA LYS A 191 -20.22 26.15 -1.27
C LYS A 191 -18.95 26.94 -1.53
N MET A 192 -17.79 26.34 -1.31
CA MET A 192 -16.50 27.01 -1.43
C MET A 192 -15.46 26.05 -2.00
N SER A 193 -14.75 26.48 -3.04
CA SER A 193 -13.50 25.82 -3.46
C SER A 193 -12.43 26.13 -2.41
N GLN A 194 -11.97 25.10 -1.69
CA GLN A 194 -10.82 25.25 -0.80
C GLN A 194 -9.55 25.25 -1.63
N ALA A 195 -8.67 26.22 -1.37
CA ALA A 195 -7.31 26.16 -1.86
C ALA A 195 -6.59 25.00 -1.16
N ILE A 196 -6.02 24.09 -1.94
CA ILE A 196 -5.18 23.01 -1.43
C ILE A 196 -3.77 23.58 -1.33
N GLU A 197 -3.17 23.50 -0.15
CA GLU A 197 -1.76 23.83 0.02
C GLU A 197 -0.94 22.71 -0.64
N GLN A 198 -0.29 23.03 -1.76
CA GLN A 198 0.48 22.07 -2.53
C GLN A 198 1.89 21.95 -1.96
N ILE A 199 2.36 20.72 -1.89
CA ILE A 199 3.71 20.35 -1.48
C ILE A 199 4.42 19.83 -2.72
N GLU A 200 5.60 20.36 -2.99
CA GLU A 200 6.39 19.98 -4.16
C GLU A 200 6.74 18.47 -4.14
N PRO A 201 6.63 17.75 -5.27
CA PRO A 201 7.03 16.35 -5.40
C PRO A 201 8.44 16.04 -4.89
N GLU A 202 9.39 16.97 -5.04
CA GLU A 202 10.77 16.82 -4.55
C GLU A 202 10.80 16.56 -3.04
N SER A 203 9.83 17.05 -2.27
CA SER A 203 9.73 16.78 -0.82
C SER A 203 9.60 15.28 -0.53
N ILE A 204 8.97 14.52 -1.42
CA ILE A 204 8.85 13.06 -1.31
C ILE A 204 10.19 12.38 -1.60
N LEU A 205 10.92 12.86 -2.61
CA LEU A 205 12.25 12.33 -2.95
C LEU A 205 13.26 12.64 -1.84
N ASP A 206 13.21 13.84 -1.27
CA ASP A 206 14.01 14.20 -0.10
C ASP A 206 13.65 13.37 1.12
N ALA A 207 12.36 13.09 1.35
CA ALA A 207 11.93 12.23 2.43
C ALA A 207 12.40 10.77 2.24
N ARG A 208 12.40 10.26 1.00
CA ARG A 208 13.00 8.96 0.65
C ARG A 208 14.50 8.91 0.93
N ARG A 209 15.25 9.97 0.61
CA ARG A 209 16.68 10.08 0.95
C ARG A 209 16.89 10.07 2.46
N LEU A 210 16.08 10.86 3.18
CA LEU A 210 16.09 10.97 4.63
C LEU A 210 15.75 9.66 5.34
N MET A 211 14.94 8.77 4.74
CA MET A 211 14.69 7.44 5.30
C MET A 211 15.96 6.62 5.52
N ASN A 212 17.02 6.85 4.74
CA ASN A 212 18.30 6.17 4.94
C ASN A 212 19.04 6.66 6.19
N ASP A 213 18.71 7.85 6.69
CA ASP A 213 19.34 8.48 7.85
C ASP A 213 18.56 8.26 9.15
N VAL A 214 17.34 7.68 9.08
CA VAL A 214 16.55 7.37 10.28
C VAL A 214 17.25 6.25 11.05
N TYR A 215 17.58 6.52 12.31
CA TYR A 215 18.28 5.58 13.15
C TYR A 215 17.40 4.39 13.53
N VAL A 216 17.90 3.17 13.29
CA VAL A 216 17.31 1.93 13.78
C VAL A 216 18.37 1.26 14.65
N SER A 217 18.03 0.98 15.92
CA SER A 217 18.96 0.30 16.82
C SER A 217 19.01 -1.21 16.53
N GLU A 218 20.13 -1.86 16.85
CA GLU A 218 20.29 -3.31 16.69
C GLU A 218 19.17 -4.11 17.41
N SER A 219 18.69 -3.62 18.55
CA SER A 219 17.56 -4.21 19.28
C SER A 219 16.26 -4.20 18.45
N ILE A 220 15.99 -3.10 17.74
CA ILE A 220 14.81 -2.98 16.86
C ILE A 220 14.99 -3.82 15.58
N GLU A 221 16.19 -3.86 15.00
CA GLU A 221 16.47 -4.72 13.85
C GLU A 221 16.23 -6.20 14.20
N ASN A 222 16.77 -6.65 15.34
CA ASN A 222 16.53 -8.00 15.84
C ASN A 222 15.05 -8.25 16.12
N TYR A 223 14.34 -7.30 16.73
CA TYR A 223 12.90 -7.42 16.96
C TYR A 223 12.10 -7.59 15.66
N ILE A 224 12.41 -6.81 14.61
CA ILE A 224 11.80 -6.94 13.28
C ILE A 224 12.06 -8.34 12.70
N VAL A 225 13.30 -8.84 12.81
CA VAL A 225 13.66 -10.18 12.35
C VAL A 225 12.91 -11.25 13.14
N ASP A 226 12.87 -11.15 14.47
CA ASP A 226 12.22 -12.10 15.36
C ASP A 226 10.71 -12.18 15.10
N LEU A 227 10.04 -11.05 14.86
CA LEU A 227 8.64 -11.00 14.45
C LEU A 227 8.37 -11.78 13.16
N VAL A 228 9.22 -11.62 12.14
CA VAL A 228 9.06 -12.34 10.87
C VAL A 228 9.44 -13.81 11.03
N MET A 229 10.48 -14.12 11.81
CA MET A 229 10.89 -15.48 12.11
C MET A 229 9.81 -16.24 12.88
N ALA A 230 9.07 -15.59 13.77
CA ALA A 230 7.93 -16.17 14.48
C ALA A 230 6.83 -16.70 13.54
N THR A 231 6.71 -16.14 12.33
CA THR A 231 5.78 -16.68 11.31
C THR A 231 6.30 -17.96 10.64
N ARG A 232 7.61 -18.20 10.65
CA ARG A 232 8.28 -19.31 9.93
C ARG A 232 8.76 -20.44 10.84
N ILE A 233 9.02 -20.11 12.10
CA ILE A 233 9.41 -21.03 13.16
C ILE A 233 8.41 -20.85 14.33
N PRO A 234 7.09 -21.06 14.11
CA PRO A 234 6.10 -20.89 15.17
C PRO A 234 6.26 -21.93 16.30
N GLU A 235 6.87 -23.09 16.02
CA GLU A 235 7.09 -24.18 16.99
C GLU A 235 7.99 -23.80 18.17
N GLN A 236 8.75 -22.70 18.07
CA GLN A 236 9.54 -22.19 19.19
C GLN A 236 8.65 -21.65 20.34
N PHE A 237 7.36 -21.42 20.08
CA PHE A 237 6.38 -20.96 21.05
C PHE A 237 5.46 -22.11 21.48
N GLU A 238 6.00 -23.06 22.26
CA GLU A 238 5.30 -24.29 22.69
C GLU A 238 3.94 -24.04 23.38
N ALA A 239 3.75 -22.86 23.98
CA ALA A 239 2.53 -22.48 24.68
C ALA A 239 1.47 -21.80 23.78
N SER A 240 1.69 -21.74 22.46
CA SER A 240 0.83 -21.04 21.51
C SER A 240 0.33 -21.94 20.39
N ASP A 241 -0.83 -21.62 19.84
CA ASP A 241 -1.44 -22.34 18.72
C ASP A 241 -0.86 -21.93 17.35
N LEU A 242 0.16 -21.06 17.31
CA LEU A 242 0.75 -20.54 16.07
C LEU A 242 1.19 -21.62 15.08
N GLU A 243 1.76 -22.74 15.56
CA GLU A 243 2.19 -23.86 14.71
C GLU A 243 1.00 -24.49 13.98
N HIS A 244 -0.15 -24.58 14.65
CA HIS A 244 -1.38 -25.10 14.07
C HIS A 244 -2.06 -24.07 13.16
N TRP A 245 -1.88 -22.77 13.46
CA TRP A 245 -2.51 -21.70 12.70
C TRP A 245 -1.83 -21.37 11.38
N ILE A 246 -0.49 -21.43 11.35
CA ILE A 246 0.28 -20.97 10.20
C ILE A 246 0.66 -22.16 9.29
N ARG A 247 0.17 -22.14 8.06
CA ARG A 247 0.58 -23.09 7.01
C ARG A 247 1.87 -22.66 6.31
N ILE A 248 1.97 -21.36 5.99
CA ILE A 248 3.14 -20.77 5.34
C ILE A 248 3.41 -19.40 5.97
N GLY A 249 4.61 -19.23 6.49
CA GLY A 249 5.08 -17.97 7.07
C GLY A 249 5.50 -16.93 6.03
N SER A 250 5.84 -15.74 6.49
CA SER A 250 6.19 -14.61 5.65
C SER A 250 7.58 -14.71 5.03
N SER A 251 7.73 -14.16 3.81
CA SER A 251 9.01 -14.13 3.08
C SER A 251 9.98 -13.09 3.66
N PRO A 252 11.28 -13.12 3.31
CA PRO A 252 12.22 -12.06 3.68
C PRO A 252 11.82 -10.64 3.21
N ARG A 253 10.94 -10.53 2.22
CA ARG A 253 10.37 -9.24 1.81
C ARG A 253 9.58 -8.59 2.95
N ALA A 254 8.98 -9.39 3.84
CA ALA A 254 8.29 -8.91 5.03
C ALA A 254 9.24 -8.16 5.98
N THR A 255 10.45 -8.69 6.21
CA THR A 255 11.47 -8.04 7.06
C THR A 255 11.84 -6.67 6.50
N ILE A 256 12.13 -6.61 5.19
CA ILE A 256 12.49 -5.36 4.50
C ILE A 256 11.30 -4.38 4.48
N ALA A 257 10.09 -4.88 4.24
CA ALA A 257 8.87 -4.09 4.23
C ALA A 257 8.56 -3.49 5.60
N LEU A 258 8.72 -4.28 6.67
CA LEU A 258 8.43 -3.85 8.04
C LEU A 258 9.40 -2.76 8.48
N ASP A 259 10.69 -2.94 8.19
CA ASP A 259 11.75 -1.96 8.43
C ASP A 259 11.51 -0.64 7.67
N LYS A 260 11.24 -0.71 6.36
CA LYS A 260 10.90 0.48 5.56
C LYS A 260 9.63 1.17 6.06
N ALA A 261 8.59 0.41 6.38
CA ALA A 261 7.32 0.95 6.86
C ALA A 261 7.47 1.62 8.23
N ALA A 262 8.25 1.04 9.14
CA ALA A 262 8.52 1.61 10.46
C ALA A 262 9.31 2.92 10.35
N ARG A 263 10.35 2.98 9.51
CA ARG A 263 11.08 4.24 9.24
C ARG A 263 10.19 5.31 8.62
N ALA A 264 9.35 4.96 7.66
CA ALA A 264 8.41 5.90 7.05
C ALA A 264 7.39 6.41 8.09
N TYR A 265 6.88 5.53 8.94
CA TYR A 265 5.97 5.86 10.03
C TYR A 265 6.62 6.84 11.03
N ALA A 266 7.87 6.58 11.42
CA ALA A 266 8.65 7.48 12.27
C ALA A 266 8.78 8.89 11.65
N ILE A 267 9.09 8.99 10.35
CA ILE A 267 9.17 10.28 9.63
C ILE A 267 7.83 11.02 9.64
N ILE A 268 6.72 10.33 9.35
CA ILE A 268 5.37 10.92 9.39
C ILE A 268 5.07 11.53 10.76
N HIS A 269 5.57 10.91 11.82
CA HIS A 269 5.42 11.37 13.20
C HIS A 269 6.52 12.32 13.67
N GLY A 270 7.44 12.73 12.79
CA GLY A 270 8.52 13.67 13.11
C GLY A 270 9.65 13.08 13.96
N LYS A 271 9.76 11.75 14.03
CA LYS A 271 10.85 11.06 14.73
C LYS A 271 12.04 10.85 13.79
N THR A 272 13.24 10.93 14.35
CA THR A 272 14.51 10.66 13.65
C THR A 272 15.06 9.26 13.93
N PHE A 273 14.33 8.45 14.68
CA PHE A 273 14.65 7.08 15.03
C PHE A 273 13.37 6.24 15.05
N VAL A 274 13.52 4.94 14.88
CA VAL A 274 12.43 3.95 15.01
C VAL A 274 12.40 3.41 16.43
N ASP A 275 11.22 3.42 17.05
CA ASP A 275 10.94 2.68 18.27
C ASP A 275 10.02 1.49 18.04
N THR A 276 9.72 0.78 19.12
CA THR A 276 8.92 -0.45 19.11
C THR A 276 7.47 -0.18 18.71
N ASP A 277 6.95 1.00 19.06
CA ASP A 277 5.58 1.38 18.76
C ASP A 277 5.42 1.67 17.27
N ASP A 278 6.44 2.23 16.63
CA ASP A 278 6.46 2.45 15.18
C ASP A 278 6.38 1.11 14.40
N VAL A 279 7.14 0.09 14.83
CA VAL A 279 7.07 -1.26 14.25
C VAL A 279 5.69 -1.88 14.46
N ARG A 280 5.16 -1.78 15.68
CA ARG A 280 3.83 -2.33 16.04
C ARG A 280 2.69 -1.61 15.33
N ALA A 281 2.81 -0.33 15.03
CA ALA A 281 1.79 0.44 14.33
C ALA A 281 1.58 -0.04 12.89
N VAL A 282 2.64 -0.51 12.22
CA VAL A 282 2.59 -0.88 10.80
C VAL A 282 2.49 -2.39 10.55
N ILE A 283 2.74 -3.22 11.57
CA ILE A 283 2.92 -4.66 11.42
C ILE A 283 1.71 -5.37 10.80
N HIS A 284 0.48 -5.01 11.16
CA HIS A 284 -0.71 -5.63 10.58
C HIS A 284 -0.81 -5.36 9.08
N GLY A 285 -0.55 -4.11 8.68
CA GLY A 285 -0.56 -3.73 7.27
C GLY A 285 0.51 -4.46 6.46
N VAL A 286 1.61 -4.87 7.09
CA VAL A 286 2.74 -5.55 6.43
C VAL A 286 2.61 -7.08 6.47
N LEU A 287 2.22 -7.68 7.59
CA LEU A 287 2.27 -9.14 7.75
C LEU A 287 0.96 -9.85 7.40
N CYS A 288 -0.21 -9.25 7.58
CA CYS A 288 -1.48 -9.98 7.50
C CYS A 288 -1.71 -10.64 6.12
N HIS A 289 -1.25 -10.04 5.02
CA HIS A 289 -1.35 -10.60 3.66
C HIS A 289 -0.17 -11.48 3.25
N ARG A 290 0.81 -11.67 4.15
CA ARG A 290 2.02 -12.48 3.94
C ARG A 290 2.02 -13.75 4.79
N ILE A 291 0.91 -14.06 5.45
CA ILE A 291 0.74 -15.26 6.26
C ILE A 291 -0.39 -16.07 5.64
N THR A 292 -0.11 -17.34 5.39
CA THR A 292 -1.09 -18.28 4.91
C THR A 292 -1.54 -19.17 6.05
N LEU A 293 -2.84 -19.15 6.33
CA LEU A 293 -3.44 -19.92 7.41
C LEU A 293 -3.62 -21.40 7.01
N SER A 294 -3.63 -22.27 8.01
CA SER A 294 -4.04 -23.66 7.87
C SER A 294 -5.56 -23.77 7.65
N PHE A 295 -6.01 -24.91 7.13
CA PHE A 295 -7.45 -25.14 6.95
C PHE A 295 -8.19 -25.19 8.28
N ASP A 296 -7.56 -25.77 9.31
CA ASP A 296 -8.14 -25.89 10.65
C ASP A 296 -8.32 -24.50 11.30
N ALA A 297 -7.32 -23.62 11.16
CA ALA A 297 -7.42 -22.25 11.66
C ALA A 297 -8.55 -21.46 10.98
N MET A 298 -8.71 -21.62 9.66
CA MET A 298 -9.84 -21.01 8.95
C MET A 298 -11.18 -21.58 9.43
N ALA A 299 -11.26 -22.88 9.74
CA ALA A 299 -12.46 -23.51 10.28
C ALA A 299 -12.81 -22.99 11.69
N ASP A 300 -11.80 -22.66 12.48
CA ASP A 300 -11.92 -22.03 13.81
C ASP A 300 -12.13 -20.51 13.74
N ALA A 301 -12.33 -19.95 12.55
CA ALA A 301 -12.50 -18.53 12.29
C ALA A 301 -11.33 -17.65 12.78
N ILE A 302 -10.12 -18.22 12.82
CA ILE A 302 -8.88 -17.49 13.03
C ILE A 302 -8.52 -16.74 11.75
N ASP A 303 -8.19 -15.45 11.89
CA ASP A 303 -7.74 -14.60 10.80
C ASP A 303 -6.26 -14.18 10.97
N SER A 304 -5.69 -13.60 9.92
CA SER A 304 -4.30 -13.15 9.97
C SER A 304 -4.04 -12.08 11.04
N ASN A 305 -5.04 -11.25 11.37
CA ASN A 305 -4.90 -10.27 12.46
C ASN A 305 -4.73 -10.97 13.81
N THR A 306 -5.50 -12.02 14.07
CA THR A 306 -5.38 -12.84 15.28
C THR A 306 -3.99 -13.46 15.40
N VAL A 307 -3.47 -14.01 14.32
CA VAL A 307 -2.09 -14.56 14.28
C VAL A 307 -1.05 -13.48 14.58
N VAL A 308 -1.11 -12.33 13.91
CA VAL A 308 -0.14 -11.24 14.15
C VAL A 308 -0.25 -10.69 15.57
N ASN A 309 -1.45 -10.57 16.12
CA ASN A 309 -1.67 -10.17 17.51
C ASN A 309 -1.05 -11.16 18.50
N GLU A 310 -1.12 -12.46 18.21
CA GLU A 310 -0.50 -13.47 19.05
C GLU A 310 1.02 -13.42 18.99
N ILE A 311 1.60 -13.25 17.80
CA ILE A 311 3.05 -13.01 17.62
C ILE A 311 3.52 -11.79 18.42
N LEU A 312 2.77 -10.68 18.38
CA LEU A 312 3.11 -9.46 19.12
C LEU A 312 3.13 -9.63 20.65
N LYS A 313 2.37 -10.59 21.19
CA LYS A 313 2.40 -10.91 22.63
C LYS A 313 3.60 -11.77 23.01
N LEU A 314 4.04 -12.64 22.11
CA LEU A 314 5.06 -13.66 22.38
C LEU A 314 6.48 -13.19 22.10
N VAL A 315 6.66 -12.32 21.10
CA VAL A 315 7.97 -11.79 20.73
C VAL A 315 8.28 -10.56 21.58
N GLU A 316 9.28 -10.71 22.45
CA GLU A 316 9.79 -9.62 23.29
C GLU A 316 10.95 -8.89 22.60
N ILE A 317 11.10 -7.59 22.89
CA ILE A 317 12.30 -6.83 22.50
C ILE A 317 13.44 -7.21 23.43
N ARG A 318 14.59 -7.55 22.85
CA ARG A 318 15.82 -7.92 23.55
C ARG A 318 16.83 -6.77 23.56
#